data_AF-A0A8H7I5Q1-F1
#
_entry.id   AF-A0A8H7I5Q1-F1
#
_cell.length_a   1.000
_cell.length_b   1.000
_cell.length_c   1.000
_cell.angle_alpha   90.00
_cell.angle_beta   90.00
_cell.angle_gamma   90.00
#
_symmetry.space_group_name_H-M   'P 1'
#
loop_
_entity.id
_entity.type
_entity.pdbx_description
1 polymer ?
#
loop_
_entity_poly.entity_id
_entity_poly.type
_entity_poly.pdbx_seq_one_letter_code
_entity_poly.pdbx_strand_id
1 'polypeptide(L)'
;MTPKGSPRDLVSEKGPYLHEIPIDEDHDGKTTHSSGASVLSFNMDRNRKDKRGLTFREAPVPRPPTLSRTKTIQIPQSRPKPNHAYLYHLFDPVIEGLLWDYMREVLIVVMMLVVLMWAALPLYWGSLAPGLSHAPNFKAWVVDFDGGPLGALVTESVINSTKVGNRHLDWEVKPASQFSSMQNLAQQVLEEKAWAAITINPGASSTLYIARAYGDYTYDQTTAVTLYIEQARNENAVGQLITPIATELLDKTLREFNARDIAAYIRAIRAHPDAVETSLESPSALAGAWWKTINLRPWNAAVASPMTIIGQIYLTLFAFMLTVMSHRARQRLEAQLTYKSLVMLRIGLPLLAYIPISTSYAMLGLFFRAPFDAKFHSGAGFFVYVAYAYMDICALGLTCEAAMSILRPDHMTLFLVSWLVVNISTPIEPPEMQARWYRYAYGMPLWLFL
;
A
#
# COMPACT_ATOMS: atom_id res chain seq x y z
N MET A 1 -7.32 8.72 77.39
CA MET A 1 -5.88 8.73 77.11
C MET A 1 -5.63 9.49 75.82
N THR A 2 -5.17 10.72 75.92
CA THR A 2 -4.53 11.52 74.84
C THR A 2 -3.12 10.97 74.54
N PRO A 3 -2.35 11.47 73.54
CA PRO A 3 -2.67 11.78 72.12
C PRO A 3 -1.46 11.50 71.14
N LYS A 4 -1.54 12.04 69.90
CA LYS A 4 -0.45 12.39 68.93
C LYS A 4 0.12 11.25 68.05
N GLY A 5 0.52 11.44 66.80
CA GLY A 5 0.66 12.62 65.92
C GLY A 5 1.50 12.24 64.67
N SER A 6 1.25 12.90 63.54
CA SER A 6 2.13 12.99 62.34
C SER A 6 3.31 13.96 62.62
N PRO A 7 4.26 14.29 61.71
CA PRO A 7 5.09 13.58 60.72
C PRO A 7 6.62 13.88 60.92
N ARG A 8 7.47 13.57 59.91
CA ARG A 8 8.73 14.27 59.52
C ARG A 8 10.10 13.86 60.12
N ASP A 9 11.01 13.55 59.18
CA ASP A 9 12.34 14.17 58.95
C ASP A 9 13.64 13.73 59.68
N LEU A 10 14.70 13.64 58.85
CA LEU A 10 16.17 13.80 59.10
C LEU A 10 16.90 12.55 59.64
N VAL A 11 18.07 12.09 59.13
CA VAL A 11 19.38 12.73 58.88
C VAL A 11 20.18 11.77 57.94
N SER A 12 20.95 12.20 56.93
CA SER A 12 22.41 12.41 57.00
C SER A 12 22.93 12.72 55.58
N GLU A 13 23.33 13.95 55.26
CA GLU A 13 24.69 14.52 55.39
C GLU A 13 25.64 14.20 54.21
N LYS A 14 26.19 15.30 53.65
CA LYS A 14 27.47 15.47 52.92
C LYS A 14 27.53 15.22 51.41
N GLY A 15 27.79 16.32 50.70
CA GLY A 15 28.26 16.38 49.31
C GLY A 15 29.77 16.14 49.17
N PRO A 16 30.42 16.76 48.18
CA PRO A 16 31.05 16.08 47.05
C PRO A 16 32.54 15.82 47.23
N TYR A 17 33.03 14.68 46.74
CA TYR A 17 34.46 14.40 46.62
C TYR A 17 34.97 14.88 45.26
N LEU A 18 35.41 16.13 45.22
CA LEU A 18 36.48 16.60 44.34
C LEU A 18 37.79 16.48 45.13
N HIS A 19 38.82 15.89 44.54
CA HIS A 19 40.15 15.87 45.12
C HIS A 19 41.00 16.99 44.48
N GLU A 20 41.33 18.01 45.29
CA GLU A 20 42.51 18.88 45.13
C GLU A 20 43.76 18.11 45.63
N ILE A 21 45.03 18.43 45.34
CA ILE A 21 45.82 19.70 45.47
C ILE A 21 47.19 19.50 44.72
N PRO A 22 48.24 20.39 44.76
CA PRO A 22 48.46 21.79 44.32
C PRO A 22 49.50 21.97 43.18
N ILE A 23 49.71 23.25 42.84
CA ILE A 23 50.54 23.94 41.83
C ILE A 23 52.05 24.01 42.20
N ASP A 24 52.95 24.03 41.19
CA ASP A 24 54.11 24.96 41.14
C ASP A 24 54.62 25.24 39.71
N GLU A 25 55.30 26.38 39.55
CA GLU A 25 55.44 27.32 38.41
C GLU A 25 56.31 26.96 37.17
N ASP A 26 56.02 27.72 36.09
CA ASP A 26 56.83 28.29 34.97
C ASP A 26 58.10 27.60 34.41
N HIS A 27 58.12 27.37 33.09
CA HIS A 27 58.95 28.13 32.13
C HIS A 27 58.82 27.63 30.67
N ASP A 28 58.77 28.60 29.74
CA ASP A 28 59.27 28.65 28.35
C ASP A 28 59.41 27.37 27.50
N GLY A 29 58.85 27.40 26.27
CA GLY A 29 59.36 26.55 25.19
C GLY A 29 58.46 26.41 23.96
N LYS A 30 58.85 27.09 22.87
CA LYS A 30 58.33 26.99 21.50
C LYS A 30 57.92 25.57 21.07
N THR A 31 56.70 25.42 20.55
CA THR A 31 56.28 24.24 19.76
C THR A 31 56.22 24.57 18.27
N THR A 32 57.18 24.02 17.54
CA THR A 32 57.17 23.74 16.10
C THR A 32 56.19 22.59 15.79
N HIS A 33 55.25 22.80 14.87
CA HIS A 33 54.46 21.70 14.28
C HIS A 33 55.20 21.08 13.08
N SER A 34 55.28 19.75 13.10
CA SER A 34 55.81 18.89 12.06
C SER A 34 54.69 18.07 11.42
N SER A 35 54.90 17.80 10.12
CA SER A 35 54.33 16.71 9.31
C SER A 35 52.91 16.92 8.78
N GLY A 36 52.61 16.74 7.50
CA GLY A 36 53.40 16.18 6.39
C GLY A 36 52.41 15.70 5.33
N ALA A 37 52.63 16.10 4.08
CA ALA A 37 51.87 15.68 2.90
C ALA A 37 52.77 14.86 1.96
N SER A 38 52.24 13.77 1.41
CA SER A 38 52.41 13.30 0.01
C SER A 38 52.01 11.81 -0.10
N VAL A 39 51.05 11.45 -0.96
CA VAL A 39 51.16 11.17 -2.41
C VAL A 39 51.84 9.83 -2.72
N LEU A 40 51.01 8.97 -3.33
CA LEU A 40 51.27 7.85 -4.24
C LEU A 40 52.72 7.69 -4.74
N SER A 41 53.29 6.53 -4.45
CA SER A 41 54.46 5.99 -5.14
C SER A 41 54.09 4.67 -5.82
N PHE A 42 54.19 4.65 -7.15
CA PHE A 42 54.37 3.44 -7.94
C PHE A 42 55.64 3.63 -8.75
N ASN A 43 56.63 2.76 -8.55
CA ASN A 43 57.75 2.62 -9.46
C ASN A 43 58.07 1.13 -9.59
N MET A 44 58.12 0.65 -10.83
CA MET A 44 58.53 -0.70 -11.17
C MET A 44 59.49 -0.60 -12.35
N ASP A 45 60.77 -0.81 -12.05
CA ASP A 45 61.86 -0.84 -13.02
C ASP A 45 61.76 -2.06 -13.94
N ARG A 46 61.92 -1.84 -15.26
CA ARG A 46 62.46 -2.85 -16.18
C ARG A 46 62.98 -2.21 -17.47
N ASN A 47 64.32 -2.24 -17.62
CA ASN A 47 65.14 -2.41 -18.83
C ASN A 47 64.54 -2.05 -20.21
N ARG A 48 65.25 -1.23 -21.02
CA ARG A 48 65.95 -1.65 -22.28
C ARG A 48 66.69 -0.49 -22.99
N LYS A 49 67.84 -0.85 -23.58
CA LYS A 49 68.84 -0.09 -24.36
C LYS A 49 68.31 0.64 -25.61
N ASP A 50 68.95 1.77 -25.97
CA ASP A 50 69.71 2.03 -27.22
C ASP A 50 69.85 3.56 -27.44
N LYS A 51 71.05 4.17 -27.37
CA LYS A 51 72.12 4.35 -28.38
C LYS A 51 71.98 5.59 -29.29
N ARG A 52 73.10 6.34 -29.34
CA ARG A 52 73.61 7.30 -30.35
C ARG A 52 73.28 8.79 -30.15
N GLY A 53 74.35 9.57 -29.98
CA GLY A 53 74.34 11.03 -30.06
C GLY A 53 74.64 11.56 -31.46
N LEU A 54 74.55 12.88 -31.61
CA LEU A 54 75.35 13.70 -32.52
C LEU A 54 75.10 15.19 -32.23
N THR A 55 76.16 15.96 -32.41
CA THR A 55 76.42 17.33 -32.00
C THR A 55 75.90 18.40 -32.99
N PHE A 56 75.61 19.57 -32.41
CA PHE A 56 75.74 20.94 -32.92
C PHE A 56 75.00 21.39 -34.20
N ARG A 57 74.03 22.30 -34.00
CA ARG A 57 73.85 23.49 -34.85
C ARG A 57 73.04 24.57 -34.12
N GLU A 58 73.69 25.69 -33.82
CA GLU A 58 73.04 26.94 -33.39
C GLU A 58 72.18 27.50 -34.53
N ALA A 59 70.94 27.84 -34.20
CA ALA A 59 70.02 28.64 -35.00
C ALA A 59 69.06 29.38 -34.05
N PRO A 60 68.52 30.54 -34.47
CA PRO A 60 68.40 31.74 -33.64
C PRO A 60 67.24 31.72 -32.63
N VAL A 61 67.43 32.43 -31.53
CA VAL A 61 66.46 32.68 -30.46
C VAL A 61 65.10 33.12 -31.03
N PRO A 62 64.02 32.32 -30.89
CA PRO A 62 62.68 32.78 -31.16
C PRO A 62 62.20 33.58 -29.94
N ARG A 63 61.86 34.86 -30.15
CA ARG A 63 61.12 35.65 -29.16
C ARG A 63 59.85 34.89 -28.75
N PRO A 64 59.55 34.71 -27.45
CA PRO A 64 58.32 34.04 -27.04
C PRO A 64 57.11 34.86 -27.50
N PRO A 65 56.02 34.22 -27.95
CA PRO A 65 54.77 34.90 -28.19
C PRO A 65 54.26 35.48 -26.86
N THR A 66 53.99 36.78 -26.84
CA THR A 66 53.26 37.44 -25.76
C THR A 66 51.94 36.72 -25.54
N LEU A 67 51.84 36.00 -24.42
CA LEU A 67 50.60 35.40 -23.96
C LEU A 67 49.60 36.50 -23.64
N SER A 68 48.62 36.65 -24.53
CA SER A 68 47.40 37.39 -24.29
C SER A 68 46.68 36.81 -23.07
N ARG A 69 46.69 37.57 -21.97
CA ARG A 69 45.70 37.58 -20.88
C ARG A 69 45.19 36.19 -20.45
N THR A 70 45.97 35.50 -19.62
CA THR A 70 45.43 34.46 -18.74
C THR A 70 44.42 35.10 -17.80
N LYS A 71 43.12 34.93 -18.09
CA LYS A 71 42.07 35.20 -17.12
C LYS A 71 42.21 34.12 -16.05
N THR A 72 42.87 34.44 -14.93
CA THR A 72 42.89 33.60 -13.75
C THR A 72 41.46 33.23 -13.41
N ILE A 73 41.08 31.97 -13.65
CA ILE A 73 39.85 31.43 -13.12
C ILE A 73 40.06 31.38 -11.62
N GLN A 74 39.46 32.32 -10.90
CA GLN A 74 39.35 32.24 -9.44
C GLN A 74 38.61 30.94 -9.12
N ILE A 75 39.35 29.99 -8.53
CA ILE A 75 38.74 28.92 -7.75
C ILE A 75 37.83 29.63 -6.73
N PRO A 76 36.55 29.24 -6.59
CA PRO A 76 35.68 29.84 -5.57
C PRO A 76 36.39 29.71 -4.24
N GLN A 77 36.82 30.82 -3.63
CA GLN A 77 37.40 30.78 -2.31
C GLN A 77 36.36 30.15 -1.38
N SER A 78 36.75 29.10 -0.66
CA SER A 78 35.97 28.63 0.48
C SER A 78 35.82 29.82 1.43
N ARG A 79 34.57 30.18 1.75
CA ARG A 79 34.30 31.27 2.72
C ARG A 79 35.10 30.97 4.00
N PRO A 80 35.85 31.95 4.55
CA PRO A 80 36.52 31.76 5.82
C PRO A 80 35.48 31.37 6.87
N LYS A 81 35.72 30.27 7.60
CA LYS A 81 34.87 29.87 8.71
C LYS A 81 34.91 30.99 9.76
N PRO A 82 33.78 31.60 10.11
CA PRO A 82 33.77 32.71 11.07
C PRO A 82 34.10 32.18 12.48
N ASN A 83 35.00 32.87 13.18
CA ASN A 83 35.59 32.42 14.45
C ASN A 83 34.79 32.85 15.70
N HIS A 84 33.49 33.13 15.57
CA HIS A 84 32.64 33.58 16.68
C HIS A 84 31.33 32.78 16.65
N ALA A 85 30.95 32.21 17.79
CA ALA A 85 29.66 31.55 17.96
C ALA A 85 28.54 32.58 17.72
N TYR A 86 27.78 32.38 16.65
CA TYR A 86 26.66 33.24 16.27
C TYR A 86 25.55 33.16 17.33
N LEU A 87 25.24 34.27 17.98
CA LEU A 87 24.02 34.47 18.81
C LEU A 87 23.35 35.78 18.36
N TYR A 88 22.93 35.87 17.10
CA TYR A 88 22.06 36.95 16.65
C TYR A 88 20.61 36.59 16.95
N HIS A 89 19.82 37.59 17.36
CA HIS A 89 18.39 37.43 17.54
C HIS A 89 17.67 37.45 16.18
N LEU A 90 16.53 36.76 16.09
CA LEU A 90 15.75 36.59 14.84
C LEU A 90 15.33 37.91 14.17
N PHE A 91 15.38 39.04 14.86
CA PHE A 91 14.99 40.35 14.31
C PHE A 91 16.15 41.35 14.30
N ASP A 92 17.39 40.88 14.40
CA ASP A 92 18.54 41.76 14.26
C ASP A 92 18.58 42.34 12.82
N PRO A 93 18.69 43.67 12.65
CA PRO A 93 18.68 44.32 11.34
C PRO A 93 19.85 43.88 10.45
N VAL A 94 20.88 43.27 11.04
CA VAL A 94 22.05 42.70 10.33
C VAL A 94 21.68 41.44 9.52
N ILE A 95 20.66 40.68 9.94
CA ILE A 95 20.22 39.45 9.26
C ILE A 95 18.87 39.60 8.55
N GLU A 96 18.23 40.77 8.59
CA GLU A 96 16.91 41.04 8.01
C GLU A 96 16.82 40.65 6.51
N GLY A 97 17.83 40.99 5.72
CA GLY A 97 17.89 40.60 4.31
C GLY A 97 17.98 39.08 4.11
N LEU A 98 18.76 38.40 4.96
CA LEU A 98 18.91 36.94 4.91
C LEU A 98 17.63 36.22 5.34
N LEU A 99 16.90 36.79 6.29
CA LEU A 99 15.60 36.31 6.73
C LEU A 99 14.54 36.52 5.66
N TRP A 100 14.56 37.65 4.95
CA TRP A 100 13.65 37.89 3.84
C TRP A 100 13.88 36.91 2.69
N ASP A 101 15.14 36.64 2.35
CA ASP A 101 15.48 35.62 1.34
C ASP A 101 15.01 34.23 1.78
N TYR A 102 15.24 33.86 3.05
CA TYR A 102 14.72 32.60 3.63
C TYR A 102 13.19 32.53 3.60
N MET A 103 12.49 33.58 4.04
CA MET A 103 11.03 33.63 4.06
C MET A 103 10.46 33.55 2.65
N ARG A 104 11.11 34.18 1.67
CA ARG A 104 10.71 34.10 0.27
C ARG A 104 10.83 32.67 -0.28
N GLU A 105 11.96 32.00 -0.02
CA GLU A 105 12.18 30.60 -0.40
C GLU A 105 11.12 29.69 0.24
N VAL A 106 10.90 29.81 1.55
CA VAL A 106 9.89 29.03 2.28
C VAL A 106 8.48 29.31 1.76
N LEU A 107 8.13 30.57 1.50
CA LEU A 107 6.81 30.94 0.97
C LEU A 107 6.56 30.31 -0.40
N ILE A 108 7.56 30.31 -1.29
CA ILE A 108 7.45 29.66 -2.60
C ILE A 108 7.19 28.16 -2.43
N VAL A 109 7.93 27.48 -1.55
CA VAL A 109 7.75 26.05 -1.28
C VAL A 109 6.36 25.78 -0.68
N VAL A 110 5.91 26.57 0.29
CA VAL A 110 4.58 26.44 0.90
C VAL A 110 3.48 26.63 -0.16
N MET A 111 3.59 27.64 -1.01
CA MET A 111 2.61 27.86 -2.09
C MET A 111 2.59 26.70 -3.09
N MET A 112 3.75 26.16 -3.46
CA MET A 112 3.84 24.96 -4.30
C MET A 112 3.17 23.75 -3.64
N LEU A 113 3.40 23.53 -2.33
CA LEU A 113 2.77 22.45 -1.58
C LEU A 113 1.25 22.63 -1.48
N VAL A 114 0.76 23.87 -1.27
CA VAL A 114 -0.68 24.16 -1.25
C VAL A 114 -1.30 23.85 -2.62
N VAL A 115 -0.69 24.31 -3.72
CA VAL A 115 -1.18 24.00 -5.08
C VAL A 115 -1.17 22.50 -5.33
N LEU A 116 -0.10 21.80 -4.95
CA LEU A 116 -0.02 20.35 -5.06
C LEU A 116 -1.07 19.64 -4.22
N MET A 117 -1.34 20.11 -3.01
CA MET A 117 -2.37 19.57 -2.13
C MET A 117 -3.75 19.67 -2.78
N TRP A 118 -4.10 20.83 -3.34
CA TRP A 118 -5.36 21.03 -4.04
C TRP A 118 -5.44 20.31 -5.39
N ALA A 119 -4.32 20.00 -6.03
CA ALA A 119 -4.29 19.22 -7.26
C ALA A 119 -4.37 17.70 -7.00
N ALA A 120 -3.71 17.22 -5.94
CA ALA A 120 -3.50 15.80 -5.70
C ALA A 120 -4.49 15.21 -4.69
N LEU A 121 -4.74 15.86 -3.54
CA LEU A 121 -5.63 15.29 -2.51
C LEU A 121 -7.06 15.04 -3.01
N PRO A 122 -7.66 15.88 -3.87
CA PRO A 122 -8.98 15.56 -4.42
C PRO A 122 -9.02 14.28 -5.26
N LEU A 123 -7.90 13.83 -5.84
CA LEU A 123 -7.83 12.52 -6.49
C LEU A 123 -7.98 11.39 -5.48
N TYR A 124 -7.33 11.51 -4.34
CA TYR A 124 -7.44 10.51 -3.27
C TYR A 124 -8.82 10.53 -2.61
N TRP A 125 -9.32 11.69 -2.19
CA TRP A 125 -10.64 11.78 -1.56
C TRP A 125 -11.78 11.49 -2.54
N GLY A 126 -11.63 11.90 -3.79
CA GLY A 126 -12.63 11.68 -4.82
C GLY A 126 -12.75 10.22 -5.25
N SER A 127 -11.74 9.37 -5.03
CA SER A 127 -11.86 7.93 -5.27
C SER A 127 -12.73 7.24 -4.20
N LEU A 128 -12.77 7.80 -2.98
CA LEU A 128 -13.56 7.29 -1.85
C LEU A 128 -14.96 7.92 -1.74
N ALA A 129 -15.13 9.14 -2.24
CA ALA A 129 -16.35 9.93 -2.10
C ALA A 129 -17.67 9.25 -2.56
N PRO A 130 -17.70 8.43 -3.65
CA PRO A 130 -18.97 7.91 -4.13
C PRO A 130 -19.59 6.82 -3.23
N GLY A 131 -18.77 6.06 -2.50
CA GLY A 131 -19.20 5.03 -1.56
C GLY A 131 -20.39 4.18 -2.05
N LEU A 132 -21.45 4.11 -1.23
CA LEU A 132 -22.66 3.33 -1.48
C LEU A 132 -23.49 3.77 -2.69
N SER A 133 -23.29 4.98 -3.22
CA SER A 133 -24.10 5.46 -4.35
C SER A 133 -23.84 4.71 -5.65
N HIS A 134 -22.70 3.99 -5.72
CA HIS A 134 -22.28 3.17 -6.85
C HIS A 134 -22.48 1.66 -6.62
N ALA A 135 -23.17 1.28 -5.54
CA ALA A 135 -23.57 -0.12 -5.31
C ALA A 135 -24.24 -0.79 -6.54
N PRO A 136 -25.06 -0.09 -7.36
CA PRO A 136 -25.66 -0.67 -8.55
C PRO A 136 -24.69 -1.04 -9.67
N ASN A 137 -23.40 -0.73 -9.56
CA ASN A 137 -22.39 -1.18 -10.54
C ASN A 137 -21.83 -2.58 -10.21
N PHE A 138 -22.10 -3.10 -9.00
CA PHE A 138 -21.60 -4.38 -8.56
C PHE A 138 -22.50 -5.51 -9.08
N LYS A 139 -22.01 -6.19 -10.11
CA LYS A 139 -22.68 -7.34 -10.70
C LYS A 139 -22.76 -8.51 -9.69
N ALA A 140 -23.97 -8.95 -9.40
CA ALA A 140 -24.25 -10.07 -8.51
C ALA A 140 -25.27 -11.03 -9.15
N TRP A 141 -25.28 -12.29 -8.74
CA TRP A 141 -26.14 -13.31 -9.33
C TRP A 141 -27.16 -13.85 -8.35
N VAL A 142 -28.33 -14.23 -8.86
CA VAL A 142 -29.29 -15.07 -8.15
C VAL A 142 -29.57 -16.32 -8.98
N VAL A 143 -29.48 -17.49 -8.35
CA VAL A 143 -29.66 -18.78 -9.00
C VAL A 143 -30.62 -19.63 -8.18
N ASP A 144 -31.73 -20.00 -8.79
CA ASP A 144 -32.73 -20.87 -8.17
C ASP A 144 -32.51 -22.33 -8.58
N PHE A 145 -32.03 -23.17 -7.66
CA PHE A 145 -31.98 -24.62 -7.81
C PHE A 145 -33.17 -25.33 -7.14
N ASP A 146 -33.98 -24.61 -6.36
CA ASP A 146 -35.13 -25.15 -5.63
C ASP A 146 -36.31 -25.41 -6.57
N GLY A 147 -36.65 -24.41 -7.40
CA GLY A 147 -37.82 -24.47 -8.28
C GLY A 147 -39.17 -24.50 -7.53
N GLY A 148 -39.15 -24.20 -6.23
CA GLY A 148 -40.31 -24.17 -5.35
C GLY A 148 -40.73 -22.75 -4.95
N PRO A 149 -41.72 -22.62 -4.04
CA PRO A 149 -42.23 -21.33 -3.58
C PRO A 149 -41.16 -20.43 -2.94
N LEU A 150 -40.18 -21.00 -2.24
CA LEU A 150 -39.06 -20.26 -1.67
C LEU A 150 -38.18 -19.67 -2.78
N GLY A 151 -37.78 -20.50 -3.74
CA GLY A 151 -36.98 -20.08 -4.90
C GLY A 151 -37.61 -18.93 -5.69
N ALA A 152 -38.91 -19.05 -5.96
CA ALA A 152 -39.68 -18.03 -6.67
C ALA A 152 -39.72 -16.70 -5.89
N LEU A 153 -40.04 -16.72 -4.59
CA LEU A 153 -40.14 -15.50 -3.79
C LEU A 153 -38.77 -14.83 -3.60
N VAL A 154 -37.71 -15.60 -3.34
CA VAL A 154 -36.37 -15.05 -3.18
C VAL A 154 -35.91 -14.40 -4.48
N THR A 155 -36.07 -15.08 -5.60
CA THR A 155 -35.70 -14.54 -6.93
C THR A 155 -36.47 -13.26 -7.23
N GLU A 156 -37.79 -13.24 -6.98
CA GLU A 156 -38.62 -12.06 -7.19
C GLU A 156 -38.20 -10.87 -6.30
N SER A 157 -38.00 -11.12 -5.00
CA SER A 157 -37.59 -10.08 -4.04
C SER A 157 -36.23 -9.49 -4.40
N VAL A 158 -35.27 -10.34 -4.77
CA VAL A 158 -33.93 -9.91 -5.19
C VAL A 158 -33.99 -9.01 -6.41
N ILE A 159 -34.76 -9.38 -7.44
CA ILE A 159 -34.89 -8.56 -8.66
C ILE A 159 -35.70 -7.29 -8.41
N ASN A 160 -36.70 -7.32 -7.54
CA ASN A 160 -37.43 -6.12 -7.17
C ASN A 160 -36.58 -5.15 -6.34
N SER A 161 -35.58 -5.64 -5.60
CA SER A 161 -34.63 -4.77 -4.88
C SER A 161 -33.82 -3.87 -5.81
N THR A 162 -33.52 -4.35 -7.03
CA THR A 162 -32.78 -3.59 -8.06
C THR A 162 -33.59 -2.44 -8.65
N LYS A 163 -34.90 -2.36 -8.41
CA LYS A 163 -35.78 -1.32 -8.96
C LYS A 163 -35.93 -0.11 -8.04
N VAL A 164 -35.42 -0.18 -6.81
CA VAL A 164 -35.72 0.81 -5.76
C VAL A 164 -34.45 1.42 -5.18
N GLY A 165 -34.25 2.72 -5.45
CA GLY A 165 -33.13 3.49 -4.90
C GLY A 165 -31.77 3.06 -5.47
N ASN A 166 -30.69 3.47 -4.80
CA ASN A 166 -29.30 3.18 -5.23
C ASN A 166 -28.56 2.25 -4.25
N ARG A 167 -29.26 1.65 -3.29
CA ARG A 167 -28.68 0.77 -2.25
C ARG A 167 -28.98 -0.69 -2.58
N HIS A 168 -28.58 -1.13 -3.75
CA HIS A 168 -28.73 -2.50 -4.22
C HIS A 168 -27.52 -2.88 -5.08
N LEU A 169 -27.30 -4.18 -5.25
CA LEU A 169 -26.36 -4.71 -6.23
C LEU A 169 -27.08 -4.86 -7.58
N ASP A 170 -26.32 -5.02 -8.66
CA ASP A 170 -26.88 -5.35 -9.97
C ASP A 170 -27.15 -6.85 -10.05
N TRP A 171 -28.30 -7.26 -9.51
CA TRP A 171 -28.73 -8.65 -9.47
C TRP A 171 -29.20 -9.14 -10.84
N GLU A 172 -28.54 -10.17 -11.36
CA GLU A 172 -28.92 -10.88 -12.58
C GLU A 172 -29.40 -12.30 -12.25
N VAL A 173 -30.57 -12.68 -12.77
CA VAL A 173 -31.05 -14.07 -12.68
C VAL A 173 -30.25 -14.93 -13.65
N LYS A 174 -29.55 -15.93 -13.14
CA LYS A 174 -28.91 -16.96 -13.98
C LYS A 174 -29.68 -18.27 -13.85
N PRO A 175 -30.04 -18.93 -14.97
CA PRO A 175 -30.73 -20.21 -14.90
C PRO A 175 -29.79 -21.28 -14.32
N ALA A 176 -30.32 -22.12 -13.43
CA ALA A 176 -29.56 -23.21 -12.82
C ALA A 176 -28.92 -24.16 -13.86
N SER A 177 -29.53 -24.30 -15.05
CA SER A 177 -29.00 -25.13 -16.15
C SER A 177 -27.66 -24.67 -16.71
N GLN A 178 -27.25 -23.41 -16.47
CA GLN A 178 -25.91 -22.92 -16.84
C GLN A 178 -24.80 -23.45 -15.91
N PHE A 179 -25.15 -24.00 -14.75
CA PHE A 179 -24.21 -24.49 -13.77
C PHE A 179 -24.38 -26.00 -13.60
N SER A 180 -23.30 -26.75 -13.81
CA SER A 180 -23.30 -28.20 -13.60
C SER A 180 -23.45 -28.58 -12.12
N SER A 181 -23.02 -27.71 -11.21
CA SER A 181 -23.14 -27.86 -9.76
C SER A 181 -23.01 -26.53 -9.03
N MET A 182 -23.37 -26.49 -7.75
CA MET A 182 -23.12 -25.32 -6.89
C MET A 182 -21.61 -25.02 -6.75
N GLN A 183 -20.75 -26.03 -6.82
CA GLN A 183 -19.29 -25.83 -6.84
C GLN A 183 -18.84 -25.12 -8.12
N ASN A 184 -19.47 -25.40 -9.27
CA ASN A 184 -19.17 -24.68 -10.50
C ASN A 184 -19.57 -23.20 -10.40
N LEU A 185 -20.72 -22.89 -9.78
CA LEU A 185 -21.10 -21.51 -9.50
C LEU A 185 -20.08 -20.83 -8.57
N ALA A 186 -19.70 -21.48 -7.46
CA ALA A 186 -18.69 -20.98 -6.54
C ALA A 186 -17.35 -20.70 -7.26
N GLN A 187 -16.92 -21.59 -8.14
CA GLN A 187 -15.75 -21.40 -8.99
C GLN A 187 -15.89 -20.16 -9.88
N GLN A 188 -17.06 -19.93 -10.49
CA GLN A 188 -17.28 -18.76 -11.34
C GLN A 188 -17.29 -17.43 -10.55
N VAL A 189 -17.76 -17.44 -9.31
CA VAL A 189 -17.64 -16.29 -8.40
C VAL A 189 -16.16 -16.04 -8.06
N LEU A 190 -15.40 -17.10 -7.81
CA LEU A 190 -13.95 -17.06 -7.52
C LEU A 190 -13.09 -16.68 -8.75
N GLU A 191 -13.64 -16.82 -9.96
CA GLU A 191 -13.08 -16.28 -11.22
C GLU A 191 -13.52 -14.82 -11.46
N GLU A 192 -14.04 -14.14 -10.44
CA GLU A 192 -14.43 -12.72 -10.45
C GLU A 192 -15.56 -12.34 -11.42
N LYS A 193 -16.29 -13.32 -11.99
CA LYS A 193 -17.40 -13.07 -12.92
C LYS A 193 -18.61 -12.37 -12.28
N ALA A 194 -18.73 -12.50 -10.96
CA ALA A 194 -19.70 -11.79 -10.13
C ALA A 194 -19.06 -11.48 -8.76
N TRP A 195 -19.53 -10.43 -8.11
CA TRP A 195 -19.07 -10.01 -6.78
C TRP A 195 -19.71 -10.83 -5.65
N ALA A 196 -20.94 -11.29 -5.86
CA ALA A 196 -21.66 -12.18 -4.96
C ALA A 196 -22.65 -13.04 -5.76
N ALA A 197 -23.02 -14.20 -5.20
CA ALA A 197 -24.09 -15.01 -5.74
C ALA A 197 -25.01 -15.53 -4.63
N ILE A 198 -26.32 -15.34 -4.77
CA ILE A 198 -27.34 -15.96 -3.94
C ILE A 198 -27.79 -17.25 -4.63
N THR A 199 -27.69 -18.38 -3.95
CA THR A 199 -28.29 -19.63 -4.39
C THR A 199 -29.42 -20.04 -3.49
N ILE A 200 -30.55 -20.39 -4.08
CA ILE A 200 -31.57 -21.15 -3.39
C ILE A 200 -31.24 -22.63 -3.61
N ASN A 201 -30.98 -23.36 -2.54
CA ASN A 201 -30.43 -24.70 -2.62
C ASN A 201 -31.48 -25.70 -3.15
N PRO A 202 -31.04 -26.79 -3.82
CA PRO A 202 -31.96 -27.75 -4.42
C PRO A 202 -32.92 -28.35 -3.40
N GLY A 203 -34.22 -28.29 -3.69
CA GLY A 203 -35.27 -28.83 -2.83
C GLY A 203 -35.43 -28.12 -1.48
N ALA A 204 -34.91 -26.90 -1.29
CA ALA A 204 -35.06 -26.16 -0.04
C ALA A 204 -36.54 -26.04 0.43
N SER A 205 -37.47 -25.79 -0.50
CA SER A 205 -38.90 -25.76 -0.22
C SER A 205 -39.43 -27.13 0.21
N SER A 206 -39.09 -28.20 -0.53
CA SER A 206 -39.58 -29.54 -0.25
C SER A 206 -39.02 -30.10 1.05
N THR A 207 -37.73 -29.88 1.33
CA THR A 207 -37.08 -30.25 2.58
C THR A 207 -37.75 -29.56 3.77
N LEU A 208 -38.09 -28.28 3.67
CA LEU A 208 -38.82 -27.58 4.73
C LEU A 208 -40.21 -28.21 4.99
N TYR A 209 -40.96 -28.51 3.95
CA TYR A 209 -42.29 -29.12 4.09
C TYR A 209 -42.24 -30.55 4.64
N ILE A 210 -41.27 -31.35 4.21
CA ILE A 210 -41.02 -32.70 4.73
C ILE A 210 -40.64 -32.62 6.20
N ALA A 211 -39.73 -31.71 6.58
CA ALA A 211 -39.30 -31.56 7.96
C ALA A 211 -40.46 -31.20 8.91
N ARG A 212 -41.40 -30.36 8.45
CA ARG A 212 -42.63 -30.06 9.20
C ARG A 212 -43.61 -31.23 9.26
N ALA A 213 -43.77 -31.97 8.16
CA ALA A 213 -44.72 -33.07 8.08
C ALA A 213 -44.30 -34.27 8.94
N TYR A 214 -43.00 -34.52 9.07
CA TYR A 214 -42.44 -35.68 9.78
C TYR A 214 -41.72 -35.35 11.09
N GLY A 215 -41.66 -34.08 11.50
CA GLY A 215 -41.02 -33.71 12.76
C GLY A 215 -39.50 -33.89 12.75
N ASP A 216 -38.84 -33.59 11.63
CA ASP A 216 -37.40 -33.79 11.48
C ASP A 216 -36.60 -32.78 12.32
N TYR A 217 -36.17 -33.19 13.51
CA TYR A 217 -35.35 -32.39 14.43
C TYR A 217 -33.95 -32.07 13.88
N THR A 218 -33.50 -32.75 12.82
CA THR A 218 -32.18 -32.52 12.20
C THR A 218 -32.19 -31.42 11.13
N TYR A 219 -33.37 -30.88 10.82
CA TYR A 219 -33.53 -29.82 9.83
C TYR A 219 -32.73 -28.56 10.19
N ASP A 220 -31.81 -28.17 9.31
CA ASP A 220 -31.04 -26.94 9.39
C ASP A 220 -31.59 -25.88 8.43
N GLN A 221 -32.18 -24.84 9.01
CA GLN A 221 -32.78 -23.72 8.29
C GLN A 221 -31.78 -23.00 7.40
N THR A 222 -30.52 -22.91 7.82
CA THR A 222 -29.47 -22.13 7.14
C THR A 222 -29.03 -22.76 5.81
N THR A 223 -29.44 -24.01 5.56
CA THR A 223 -29.17 -24.72 4.32
C THR A 223 -30.14 -24.38 3.20
N ALA A 224 -31.17 -23.57 3.42
CA ALA A 224 -32.14 -23.27 2.38
C ALA A 224 -31.58 -22.28 1.33
N VAL A 225 -30.89 -21.22 1.78
CA VAL A 225 -30.28 -20.22 0.90
C VAL A 225 -28.81 -20.03 1.24
N THR A 226 -27.95 -19.93 0.22
CA THR A 226 -26.51 -19.71 0.40
C THR A 226 -26.09 -18.42 -0.31
N LEU A 227 -25.39 -17.54 0.40
CA LEU A 227 -24.73 -16.36 -0.15
C LEU A 227 -23.25 -16.65 -0.34
N TYR A 228 -22.79 -16.72 -1.58
CA TYR A 228 -21.38 -16.82 -1.94
C TYR A 228 -20.76 -15.43 -2.09
N ILE A 229 -19.64 -15.21 -1.42
CA ILE A 229 -18.83 -13.99 -1.51
C ILE A 229 -17.34 -14.35 -1.59
N GLU A 230 -16.52 -13.45 -2.13
CA GLU A 230 -15.06 -13.56 -2.11
C GLU A 230 -14.46 -12.33 -1.44
N GLN A 231 -14.28 -12.36 -0.11
CA GLN A 231 -13.82 -11.18 0.62
C GLN A 231 -12.40 -10.76 0.27
N ALA A 232 -11.52 -11.72 -0.03
CA ALA A 232 -10.15 -11.42 -0.40
C ALA A 232 -9.99 -10.70 -1.75
N ARG A 233 -11.06 -10.60 -2.58
CA ARG A 233 -11.04 -9.80 -3.81
C ARG A 233 -10.86 -8.32 -3.50
N ASN A 234 -11.62 -7.81 -2.54
CA ASN A 234 -11.43 -6.49 -1.96
C ASN A 234 -12.14 -6.46 -0.60
N GLU A 235 -11.37 -6.39 0.49
CA GLU A 235 -11.93 -6.49 1.84
C GLU A 235 -12.92 -5.37 2.15
N ASN A 236 -12.70 -4.19 1.56
CA ASN A 236 -13.45 -2.99 1.85
C ASN A 236 -14.81 -3.00 1.16
N ALA A 237 -14.83 -3.23 -0.16
CA ALA A 237 -16.07 -3.34 -0.93
C ALA A 237 -16.94 -4.51 -0.47
N VAL A 238 -16.33 -5.66 -0.19
CA VAL A 238 -17.10 -6.83 0.27
C VAL A 238 -17.61 -6.63 1.70
N GLY A 239 -16.79 -6.09 2.60
CA GLY A 239 -17.12 -5.89 4.00
C GLY A 239 -18.10 -4.74 4.25
N GLN A 240 -17.94 -3.60 3.58
CA GLN A 240 -18.72 -2.39 3.83
C GLN A 240 -19.96 -2.24 2.94
N LEU A 241 -19.97 -2.85 1.75
CA LEU A 241 -21.03 -2.65 0.75
C LEU A 241 -21.76 -3.95 0.41
N ILE A 242 -21.07 -4.96 -0.11
CA ILE A 242 -21.72 -6.16 -0.67
C ILE A 242 -22.40 -6.98 0.42
N THR A 243 -21.66 -7.33 1.49
CA THR A 243 -22.18 -8.19 2.55
C THR A 243 -23.36 -7.55 3.29
N PRO A 244 -23.29 -6.27 3.72
CA PRO A 244 -24.42 -5.62 4.38
C PRO A 244 -25.67 -5.51 3.49
N ILE A 245 -25.53 -5.14 2.21
CA ILE A 245 -26.66 -5.02 1.29
C ILE A 245 -27.31 -6.39 1.05
N ALA A 246 -26.52 -7.43 0.80
CA ALA A 246 -27.04 -8.78 0.59
C ALA A 246 -27.71 -9.35 1.86
N THR A 247 -27.12 -9.09 3.03
CA THR A 247 -27.66 -9.52 4.33
C THR A 247 -29.01 -8.87 4.61
N GLU A 248 -29.12 -7.55 4.45
CA GLU A 248 -30.36 -6.81 4.65
C GLU A 248 -31.48 -7.31 3.72
N LEU A 249 -31.14 -7.58 2.46
CA LEU A 249 -32.06 -8.13 1.46
C LEU A 249 -32.55 -9.53 1.83
N LEU A 250 -31.63 -10.43 2.18
CA LEU A 250 -31.96 -11.82 2.54
C LEU A 250 -32.79 -11.87 3.83
N ASP A 251 -32.40 -11.11 4.86
CA ASP A 251 -33.14 -11.02 6.11
C ASP A 251 -34.58 -10.55 5.90
N LYS A 252 -34.77 -9.48 5.12
CA LYS A 252 -36.11 -8.95 4.82
C LYS A 252 -36.94 -10.00 4.06
N THR A 253 -36.34 -10.60 3.04
CA THR A 253 -37.02 -11.57 2.16
C THR A 253 -37.43 -12.83 2.89
N LEU A 254 -36.55 -13.40 3.71
CA LEU A 254 -36.81 -14.65 4.41
C LEU A 254 -37.75 -14.45 5.61
N ARG A 255 -37.72 -13.29 6.27
CA ARG A 255 -38.76 -12.93 7.26
C ARG A 255 -40.14 -12.85 6.62
N GLU A 256 -40.25 -12.26 5.44
CA GLU A 256 -41.51 -12.18 4.69
C GLU A 256 -41.98 -13.57 4.23
N PHE A 257 -41.08 -14.40 3.71
CA PHE A 257 -41.35 -15.79 3.36
C PHE A 257 -41.90 -16.55 4.57
N ASN A 258 -41.12 -16.61 5.67
CA ASN A 258 -41.44 -17.39 6.85
C ASN A 258 -42.78 -16.95 7.47
N ALA A 259 -43.08 -15.65 7.49
CA ALA A 259 -44.36 -15.14 7.99
C ALA A 259 -45.57 -15.59 7.14
N ARG A 260 -45.43 -15.61 5.80
CA ARG A 260 -46.49 -16.08 4.90
C ARG A 260 -46.67 -17.59 4.96
N ASP A 261 -45.54 -18.29 4.94
CA ASP A 261 -45.45 -19.73 4.88
C ASP A 261 -45.96 -20.39 6.18
N ILE A 262 -45.54 -19.90 7.35
CA ILE A 262 -46.03 -20.43 8.64
C ILE A 262 -47.54 -20.19 8.82
N ALA A 263 -48.05 -19.04 8.35
CA ALA A 263 -49.48 -18.75 8.40
C ALA A 263 -50.29 -19.67 7.48
N ALA A 264 -49.75 -20.02 6.30
CA ALA A 264 -50.35 -21.01 5.42
C ALA A 264 -50.31 -22.42 6.04
N TYR A 265 -49.18 -22.79 6.64
CA TYR A 265 -48.98 -24.06 7.31
C TYR A 265 -49.96 -24.28 8.48
N ILE A 266 -50.07 -23.31 9.39
CA ILE A 266 -50.99 -23.38 10.54
C ILE A 266 -52.45 -23.52 10.07
N ARG A 267 -52.84 -22.87 8.97
CA ARG A 267 -54.18 -23.03 8.39
C ARG A 267 -54.39 -24.44 7.84
N ALA A 268 -53.38 -25.04 7.22
CA ALA A 268 -53.47 -26.38 6.63
C ALA A 268 -53.56 -27.48 7.71
N ILE A 269 -52.85 -27.35 8.81
CA ILE A 269 -52.85 -28.36 9.89
C ILE A 269 -54.00 -28.20 10.89
N ARG A 270 -54.82 -27.14 10.80
CA ARG A 270 -55.94 -26.89 11.72
C ARG A 270 -56.87 -28.09 11.91
N ALA A 271 -57.08 -28.87 10.86
CA ALA A 271 -57.96 -30.05 10.88
C ALA A 271 -57.26 -31.34 11.34
N HIS A 272 -55.95 -31.30 11.64
CA HIS A 272 -55.12 -32.46 11.96
C HIS A 272 -54.32 -32.21 13.25
N PRO A 273 -54.90 -32.51 14.44
CA PRO A 273 -54.24 -32.27 15.73
C PRO A 273 -52.88 -32.96 15.85
N ASP A 274 -52.77 -34.19 15.34
CA ASP A 274 -51.53 -34.99 15.38
C ASP A 274 -50.37 -34.30 14.62
N ALA A 275 -50.69 -33.56 13.55
CA ALA A 275 -49.68 -32.82 12.78
C ALA A 275 -49.07 -31.65 13.57
N VAL A 276 -49.81 -31.11 14.56
CA VAL A 276 -49.29 -30.08 15.46
C VAL A 276 -48.23 -30.69 16.39
N GLU A 277 -48.51 -31.87 16.95
CA GLU A 277 -47.56 -32.57 17.83
C GLU A 277 -46.27 -32.94 17.08
N THR A 278 -46.40 -33.54 15.89
CA THR A 278 -45.24 -33.86 15.04
C THR A 278 -44.43 -32.61 14.65
N SER A 279 -45.08 -31.48 14.41
CA SER A 279 -44.35 -30.23 14.11
C SER A 279 -43.53 -29.71 15.27
N LEU A 280 -43.99 -29.92 16.50
CA LEU A 280 -43.28 -29.48 17.71
C LEU A 280 -41.99 -30.26 17.94
N GLU A 281 -41.86 -31.46 17.34
CA GLU A 281 -40.62 -32.24 17.33
C GLU A 281 -39.51 -31.56 16.49
N SER A 282 -39.87 -30.66 15.56
CA SER A 282 -38.92 -29.84 14.80
C SER A 282 -39.19 -28.33 14.94
N PRO A 283 -38.74 -27.70 16.04
CA PRO A 283 -38.84 -26.26 16.22
C PRO A 283 -38.13 -25.46 15.12
N SER A 284 -37.04 -26.00 14.55
CA SER A 284 -36.32 -25.38 13.44
C SER A 284 -37.16 -25.37 12.15
N ALA A 285 -37.89 -26.44 11.84
CA ALA A 285 -38.78 -26.43 10.67
C ALA A 285 -39.95 -25.44 10.85
N LEU A 286 -40.44 -25.27 12.08
CA LEU A 286 -41.47 -24.27 12.40
C LEU A 286 -40.98 -22.83 12.22
N ALA A 287 -39.74 -22.54 12.60
CA ALA A 287 -39.16 -21.22 12.39
C ALA A 287 -38.84 -20.91 10.91
N GLY A 288 -38.88 -21.92 10.02
CA GLY A 288 -38.87 -21.75 8.57
C GLY A 288 -37.50 -21.91 7.91
N ALA A 289 -37.34 -21.28 6.74
CA ALA A 289 -36.10 -21.30 5.97
C ALA A 289 -35.22 -20.10 6.32
N TRP A 290 -33.90 -20.30 6.34
CA TRP A 290 -32.92 -19.24 6.57
C TRP A 290 -31.77 -19.31 5.56
N TRP A 291 -30.77 -18.45 5.75
CA TRP A 291 -29.63 -18.35 4.86
C TRP A 291 -28.30 -18.47 5.61
N LYS A 292 -27.24 -18.81 4.87
CA LYS A 292 -25.86 -18.78 5.35
C LYS A 292 -24.95 -18.09 4.34
N THR A 293 -23.83 -17.56 4.83
CA THR A 293 -22.77 -17.02 3.97
C THR A 293 -21.65 -18.05 3.83
N ILE A 294 -21.20 -18.28 2.59
CA ILE A 294 -19.96 -19.00 2.29
C ILE A 294 -18.98 -18.01 1.68
N ASN A 295 -17.96 -17.66 2.45
CA ASN A 295 -16.85 -16.87 1.97
C ASN A 295 -15.82 -17.78 1.31
N LEU A 296 -15.72 -17.70 -0.02
CA LEU A 296 -14.87 -18.57 -0.83
C LEU A 296 -13.39 -18.34 -0.58
N ARG A 297 -13.01 -17.09 -0.29
CA ARG A 297 -11.66 -16.72 0.13
C ARG A 297 -11.75 -15.66 1.24
N PRO A 298 -11.75 -16.09 2.51
CA PRO A 298 -11.85 -15.17 3.62
C PRO A 298 -10.59 -14.33 3.77
N TRP A 299 -10.77 -13.07 4.15
CA TRP A 299 -9.68 -12.21 4.55
C TRP A 299 -9.46 -12.34 6.06
N ASN A 300 -8.56 -13.24 6.44
CA ASN A 300 -8.33 -13.63 7.84
C ASN A 300 -7.00 -13.11 8.42
N ALA A 301 -6.25 -12.33 7.66
CA ALA A 301 -4.94 -11.81 8.07
C ALA A 301 -4.89 -10.30 7.98
N ALA A 302 -5.09 -9.63 9.12
CA ALA A 302 -4.99 -8.18 9.22
C ALA A 302 -3.63 -7.62 8.81
N VAL A 303 -2.56 -8.44 8.83
CA VAL A 303 -1.22 -8.03 8.35
C VAL A 303 -1.17 -7.88 6.83
N ALA A 304 -2.05 -8.54 6.08
CA ALA A 304 -2.05 -8.47 4.62
C ALA A 304 -2.45 -7.08 4.11
N SER A 305 -3.36 -6.37 4.79
CA SER A 305 -3.83 -5.03 4.37
C SER A 305 -2.72 -3.98 4.35
N PRO A 306 -1.93 -3.79 5.43
CA PRO A 306 -0.78 -2.88 5.38
C PRO A 306 0.32 -3.39 4.45
N MET A 307 0.45 -4.70 4.22
CA MET A 307 1.42 -5.25 3.27
C MET A 307 1.07 -4.98 1.80
N THR A 308 -0.21 -4.88 1.44
CA THR A 308 -0.60 -4.61 0.05
C THR A 308 -0.74 -3.12 -0.22
N ILE A 309 -1.40 -2.36 0.66
CA ILE A 309 -1.66 -0.93 0.42
C ILE A 309 -0.48 -0.05 0.87
N ILE A 310 -0.10 -0.15 2.15
CA ILE A 310 0.97 0.70 2.71
C ILE A 310 2.35 0.21 2.22
N GLY A 311 2.48 -1.10 2.01
CA GLY A 311 3.63 -1.75 1.43
C GLY A 311 4.12 -1.13 0.13
N GLN A 312 3.19 -0.90 -0.78
CA GLN A 312 3.44 -0.25 -2.07
C GLN A 312 4.00 1.18 -1.92
N ILE A 313 3.57 1.92 -0.89
CA ILE A 313 4.15 3.23 -0.55
C ILE A 313 5.62 3.06 -0.15
N TYR A 314 5.93 2.10 0.72
CA TYR A 314 7.32 1.86 1.15
C TYR A 314 8.22 1.45 -0.03
N LEU A 315 7.73 0.57 -0.92
CA LEU A 315 8.47 0.20 -2.13
C LEU A 315 8.73 1.42 -3.04
N THR A 316 7.74 2.29 -3.21
CA THR A 316 7.90 3.56 -3.95
C THR A 316 8.98 4.45 -3.30
N LEU A 317 8.96 4.58 -1.97
CA LEU A 317 9.93 5.38 -1.22
C LEU A 317 11.35 4.81 -1.32
N PHE A 318 11.51 3.48 -1.21
CA PHE A 318 12.82 2.84 -1.37
C PHE A 318 13.37 2.99 -2.79
N ALA A 319 12.50 2.84 -3.80
CA ALA A 319 12.89 3.08 -5.18
C ALA A 319 13.35 4.53 -5.39
N PHE A 320 12.61 5.50 -4.87
CA PHE A 320 12.97 6.91 -4.92
C PHE A 320 14.31 7.21 -4.25
N MET A 321 14.51 6.70 -3.02
CA MET A 321 15.77 6.87 -2.29
C MET A 321 16.94 6.31 -3.10
N LEU A 322 16.77 5.11 -3.68
CA LEU A 322 17.79 4.49 -4.53
C LEU A 322 18.07 5.35 -5.77
N THR A 323 17.05 5.88 -6.46
CA THR A 323 17.21 6.76 -7.62
C THR A 323 18.01 8.02 -7.28
N VAL A 324 17.68 8.70 -6.19
CA VAL A 324 18.37 9.95 -5.77
C VAL A 324 19.81 9.67 -5.36
N MET A 325 20.04 8.60 -4.58
CA MET A 325 21.39 8.19 -4.17
C MET A 325 22.23 7.75 -5.37
N SER A 326 21.67 6.96 -6.27
CA SER A 326 22.30 6.51 -7.51
C SER A 326 22.68 7.70 -8.39
N HIS A 327 21.80 8.68 -8.55
CA HIS A 327 22.13 9.91 -9.28
C HIS A 327 23.32 10.64 -8.67
N ARG A 328 23.34 10.87 -7.34
CA ARG A 328 24.46 11.52 -6.66
C ARG A 328 25.78 10.75 -6.84
N ALA A 329 25.74 9.43 -6.77
CA ALA A 329 26.91 8.58 -6.98
C ALA A 329 27.41 8.63 -8.44
N ARG A 330 26.48 8.68 -9.41
CA ARG A 330 26.79 8.72 -10.85
C ARG A 330 27.39 10.04 -11.32
N GLN A 331 27.13 11.17 -10.66
CA GLN A 331 27.69 12.48 -11.07
C GLN A 331 29.22 12.48 -11.24
N ARG A 332 29.94 11.64 -10.48
CA ARG A 332 31.40 11.49 -10.60
C ARG A 332 31.83 10.61 -11.78
N LEU A 333 30.96 9.69 -12.19
CA LEU A 333 31.19 8.70 -13.24
C LEU A 333 30.70 9.18 -14.62
N GLU A 334 29.70 10.07 -14.65
CA GLU A 334 29.07 10.57 -15.88
C GLU A 334 30.06 11.17 -16.88
N ALA A 335 31.10 11.86 -16.40
CA ALA A 335 32.13 12.45 -17.28
C ALA A 335 33.08 11.42 -17.92
N GLN A 336 33.11 10.18 -17.42
CA GLN A 336 34.06 9.15 -17.84
C GLN A 336 33.42 8.00 -18.62
N LEU A 337 32.09 7.89 -18.63
CA LEU A 337 31.37 6.79 -19.25
C LEU A 337 30.88 7.12 -20.66
N THR A 338 30.85 6.10 -21.52
CA THR A 338 30.15 6.19 -22.81
C THR A 338 28.64 6.20 -22.61
N TYR A 339 27.90 6.83 -23.53
CA TYR A 339 26.44 6.95 -23.44
C TYR A 339 25.72 5.59 -23.24
N LYS A 340 26.15 4.53 -23.96
CA LYS A 340 25.56 3.19 -23.81
C LYS A 340 25.82 2.60 -22.43
N SER A 341 27.02 2.78 -21.89
CA SER A 341 27.38 2.33 -20.54
C SER A 341 26.62 3.11 -19.47
N LEU A 342 26.40 4.41 -19.69
CA LEU A 342 25.56 5.23 -18.83
C LEU A 342 24.12 4.70 -18.80
N VAL A 343 23.47 4.49 -19.95
CA VAL A 343 22.10 3.96 -20.00
C VAL A 343 22.00 2.59 -19.33
N MET A 344 22.96 1.69 -19.56
CA MET A 344 23.03 0.40 -18.88
C MET A 344 23.18 0.56 -17.35
N LEU A 345 23.99 1.51 -16.88
CA LEU A 345 24.12 1.80 -15.46
C LEU A 345 22.82 2.38 -14.87
N ARG A 346 22.06 3.14 -15.66
CA ARG A 346 20.80 3.76 -15.23
C ARG A 346 19.63 2.80 -15.12
N ILE A 347 19.60 1.75 -15.93
CA ILE A 347 18.52 0.76 -15.94
C ILE A 347 18.95 -0.52 -15.22
N GLY A 348 20.12 -1.05 -15.55
CA GLY A 348 20.60 -2.33 -15.04
C GLY A 348 20.90 -2.32 -13.54
N LEU A 349 21.57 -1.27 -13.03
CA LEU A 349 21.92 -1.22 -11.60
C LEU A 349 20.68 -1.13 -10.69
N PRO A 350 19.68 -0.26 -10.95
CA PRO A 350 18.45 -0.27 -10.16
C PRO A 350 17.70 -1.59 -10.24
N LEU A 351 17.57 -2.20 -11.43
CA LEU A 351 16.89 -3.50 -11.57
C LEU A 351 17.55 -4.60 -10.71
N LEU A 352 18.88 -4.67 -10.70
CA LEU A 352 19.60 -5.64 -9.86
C LEU A 352 19.46 -5.32 -8.37
N ALA A 353 19.48 -4.04 -7.99
CA ALA A 353 19.33 -3.61 -6.61
C ALA A 353 17.90 -3.80 -6.08
N TYR A 354 16.89 -3.83 -6.95
CA TYR A 354 15.50 -4.06 -6.55
C TYR A 354 15.24 -5.50 -6.11
N ILE A 355 15.99 -6.50 -6.61
CA ILE A 355 15.84 -7.91 -6.22
C ILE A 355 15.99 -8.13 -4.70
N PRO A 356 17.10 -7.71 -4.05
CA PRO A 356 17.25 -7.89 -2.61
C PRO A 356 16.26 -7.02 -1.81
N ILE A 357 15.85 -5.85 -2.33
CA ILE A 357 14.88 -4.97 -1.65
C ILE A 357 13.49 -5.61 -1.63
N SER A 358 12.98 -6.04 -2.80
CA SER A 358 11.66 -6.66 -2.90
C SER A 358 11.60 -7.99 -2.16
N THR A 359 12.67 -8.78 -2.20
CA THR A 359 12.77 -10.03 -1.44
C THR A 359 12.77 -9.77 0.07
N SER A 360 13.56 -8.80 0.55
CA SER A 360 13.59 -8.43 1.97
C SER A 360 12.23 -7.93 2.46
N TYR A 361 11.55 -7.14 1.62
CA TYR A 361 10.19 -6.68 1.89
C TYR A 361 9.21 -7.85 2.02
N ALA A 362 9.21 -8.79 1.08
CA ALA A 362 8.38 -9.99 1.14
C ALA A 362 8.67 -10.87 2.36
N MET A 363 9.94 -10.99 2.77
CA MET A 363 10.34 -11.76 3.96
C MET A 363 9.76 -11.20 5.27
N LEU A 364 9.51 -9.89 5.37
CA LEU A 364 8.82 -9.32 6.53
C LEU A 364 7.42 -9.92 6.70
N GLY A 365 6.73 -10.21 5.59
CA GLY A 365 5.44 -10.90 5.60
C GLY A 365 5.52 -12.28 6.26
N LEU A 366 6.59 -13.05 5.99
CA LEU A 366 6.81 -14.34 6.65
C LEU A 366 7.04 -14.19 8.15
N PHE A 367 7.80 -13.16 8.57
CA PHE A 367 8.07 -12.91 9.99
C PHE A 367 6.78 -12.63 10.78
N PHE A 368 5.87 -11.86 10.18
CA PHE A 368 4.56 -11.57 10.78
C PHE A 368 3.49 -12.61 10.46
N ARG A 369 3.87 -13.79 9.94
CA ARG A 369 2.98 -14.92 9.64
C ARG A 369 1.83 -14.57 8.68
N ALA A 370 2.12 -13.79 7.66
CA ALA A 370 1.17 -13.55 6.58
C ALA A 370 0.83 -14.86 5.84
N PRO A 371 -0.45 -15.13 5.54
CA PRO A 371 -0.85 -16.34 4.82
C PRO A 371 -0.56 -16.17 3.32
N PHE A 372 0.28 -17.05 2.78
CA PHE A 372 0.58 -17.13 1.34
C PHE A 372 -0.07 -18.35 0.67
N ASP A 373 -0.97 -19.04 1.37
CA ASP A 373 -1.56 -20.33 1.00
C ASP A 373 -3.00 -20.25 0.45
N ALA A 374 -3.51 -19.05 0.19
CA ALA A 374 -4.92 -18.84 -0.19
C ALA A 374 -5.29 -19.33 -1.60
N LYS A 375 -4.35 -19.30 -2.55
CA LYS A 375 -4.55 -19.78 -3.95
C LYS A 375 -3.49 -20.78 -4.37
N PHE A 376 -2.25 -20.53 -3.98
CA PHE A 376 -1.10 -21.39 -4.25
C PHE A 376 -0.66 -22.06 -2.96
N HIS A 377 0.20 -23.08 -3.04
CA HIS A 377 0.86 -23.59 -1.83
C HIS A 377 1.71 -22.47 -1.19
N SER A 378 1.85 -22.48 0.14
CA SER A 378 2.52 -21.43 0.91
C SER A 378 3.86 -20.95 0.32
N GLY A 379 4.70 -21.88 -0.15
CA GLY A 379 5.98 -21.55 -0.79
C GLY A 379 5.85 -20.89 -2.17
N ALA A 380 5.00 -21.42 -3.07
CA ALA A 380 4.78 -20.80 -4.37
C ALA A 380 4.10 -19.43 -4.22
N GLY A 381 3.14 -19.29 -3.32
CA GLY A 381 2.49 -18.02 -3.04
C GLY A 381 3.50 -16.95 -2.58
N PHE A 382 4.46 -17.34 -1.75
CA PHE A 382 5.55 -16.45 -1.34
C PHE A 382 6.43 -16.00 -2.52
N PHE A 383 6.90 -16.91 -3.37
CA PHE A 383 7.73 -16.54 -4.52
C PHE A 383 6.97 -15.74 -5.57
N VAL A 384 5.68 -16.03 -5.75
CA VAL A 384 4.78 -15.23 -6.56
C VAL A 384 4.69 -13.81 -5.98
N TYR A 385 4.52 -13.66 -4.67
CA TYR A 385 4.53 -12.34 -4.02
C TYR A 385 5.88 -11.61 -4.14
N VAL A 386 7.01 -12.31 -4.03
CA VAL A 386 8.34 -11.73 -4.30
C VAL A 386 8.44 -11.19 -5.72
N ALA A 387 7.95 -11.96 -6.72
CA ALA A 387 7.92 -11.52 -8.11
C ALA A 387 7.00 -10.30 -8.30
N TYR A 388 5.84 -10.27 -7.63
CA TYR A 388 4.94 -9.12 -7.62
C TYR A 388 5.61 -7.87 -7.04
N ALA A 389 6.19 -7.97 -5.84
CA ALA A 389 6.90 -6.86 -5.20
C ALA A 389 8.10 -6.38 -6.04
N TYR A 390 8.77 -7.29 -6.76
CA TYR A 390 9.85 -6.95 -7.68
C TYR A 390 9.35 -6.18 -8.91
N MET A 391 8.27 -6.63 -9.55
CA MET A 391 7.69 -5.93 -10.70
C MET A 391 7.16 -4.56 -10.30
N ASP A 392 6.55 -4.44 -9.12
CA ASP A 392 6.04 -3.19 -8.57
C ASP A 392 7.15 -2.15 -8.39
N ILE A 393 8.19 -2.50 -7.62
CA ILE A 393 9.33 -1.59 -7.40
C ILE A 393 10.07 -1.25 -8.71
N CYS A 394 10.11 -2.16 -9.68
CA CYS A 394 10.68 -1.89 -11.01
C CYS A 394 9.86 -0.82 -11.76
N ALA A 395 8.53 -0.97 -11.83
CA ALA A 395 7.67 -0.03 -12.52
C ALA A 395 7.72 1.37 -11.89
N LEU A 396 7.64 1.43 -10.56
CA LEU A 396 7.70 2.68 -9.79
C LEU A 396 9.08 3.34 -9.87
N GLY A 397 10.14 2.54 -9.71
CA GLY A 397 11.51 3.02 -9.67
C GLY A 397 12.07 3.45 -11.02
N LEU A 398 11.74 2.73 -12.09
CA LEU A 398 12.13 3.16 -13.45
C LEU A 398 11.41 4.45 -13.86
N THR A 399 10.17 4.64 -13.41
CA THR A 399 9.46 5.92 -13.59
C THR A 399 10.17 7.05 -12.86
N CYS A 400 10.67 6.82 -11.64
CA CYS A 400 11.48 7.80 -10.92
C CYS A 400 12.81 8.12 -11.65
N GLU A 401 13.50 7.12 -12.21
CA GLU A 401 14.72 7.34 -13.01
C GLU A 401 14.44 8.11 -14.31
N ALA A 402 13.32 7.84 -14.97
CA ALA A 402 12.87 8.61 -16.14
C ALA A 402 12.58 10.05 -15.75
N ALA A 403 11.82 10.25 -14.67
CA ALA A 403 11.50 11.57 -14.13
C ALA A 403 12.77 12.34 -13.73
N MET A 404 13.79 11.69 -13.17
CA MET A 404 15.08 12.31 -12.82
C MET A 404 15.87 12.81 -14.03
N SER A 405 15.58 12.29 -15.22
CA SER A 405 16.18 12.79 -16.47
C SER A 405 15.49 14.06 -16.97
N ILE A 406 14.20 14.19 -16.70
CA ILE A 406 13.35 15.27 -17.20
C ILE A 406 13.33 16.44 -16.20
N LEU A 407 13.22 16.10 -14.92
CA LEU A 407 13.14 17.02 -13.79
C LEU A 407 14.50 17.14 -13.13
N ARG A 408 14.85 18.35 -12.68
CA ARG A 408 16.06 18.54 -11.87
C ARG A 408 15.93 17.84 -10.52
N PRO A 409 17.05 17.41 -9.89
CA PRO A 409 17.04 16.80 -8.57
C PRO A 409 16.24 17.56 -7.51
N ASP A 410 16.22 18.90 -7.61
CA ASP A 410 15.53 19.78 -6.66
C ASP A 410 14.00 19.62 -6.67
N HIS A 411 13.41 19.21 -7.80
CA HIS A 411 11.96 19.06 -7.97
C HIS A 411 11.50 17.60 -7.81
N MET A 412 12.44 16.69 -7.55
CA MET A 412 12.18 15.25 -7.48
C MET A 412 11.23 14.90 -6.33
N THR A 413 11.32 15.63 -5.21
CA THR A 413 10.41 15.46 -4.05
C THR A 413 8.96 15.83 -4.39
N LEU A 414 8.74 16.89 -5.18
CA LEU A 414 7.38 17.27 -5.62
C LEU A 414 6.80 16.22 -6.58
N PHE A 415 7.64 15.68 -7.45
CA PHE A 415 7.26 14.58 -8.34
C PHE A 415 6.87 13.33 -7.55
N LEU A 416 7.65 12.95 -6.54
CA LEU A 416 7.35 11.79 -5.69
C LEU A 416 5.97 11.90 -5.04
N VAL A 417 5.64 13.05 -4.46
CA VAL A 417 4.34 13.26 -3.81
C VAL A 417 3.21 13.13 -4.83
N SER A 418 3.36 13.75 -6.01
CA SER A 418 2.37 13.65 -7.09
C SER A 418 2.20 12.21 -7.58
N TRP A 419 3.33 11.53 -7.82
CA TRP A 419 3.38 10.16 -8.28
C TRP A 419 2.73 9.20 -7.30
N LEU A 420 3.01 9.38 -6.00
CA LEU A 420 2.43 8.58 -4.93
C LEU A 420 0.91 8.76 -4.85
N VAL A 421 0.40 10.00 -4.89
CA VAL A 421 -1.03 10.26 -4.75
C VAL A 421 -1.84 9.73 -5.94
N VAL A 422 -1.32 9.86 -7.16
CA VAL A 422 -1.96 9.32 -8.37
C VAL A 422 -2.03 7.79 -8.31
N ASN A 423 -1.00 7.14 -7.75
CA ASN A 423 -0.93 5.69 -7.64
C ASN A 423 -1.75 5.13 -6.47
N ILE A 424 -1.71 5.73 -5.29
CA ILE A 424 -2.42 5.23 -4.10
C ILE A 424 -3.93 5.38 -4.19
N SER A 425 -4.42 6.31 -5.01
CA SER A 425 -5.85 6.53 -5.23
C SER A 425 -6.51 5.40 -6.02
N THR A 426 -5.73 4.54 -6.69
CA THR A 426 -6.25 3.47 -7.56
C THR A 426 -6.59 2.17 -6.84
N PRO A 427 -5.74 1.57 -5.97
CA PRO A 427 -5.99 0.24 -5.42
C PRO A 427 -7.05 0.14 -4.31
N ILE A 428 -7.40 1.25 -3.66
CA ILE A 428 -8.15 1.20 -2.40
C ILE A 428 -9.57 0.68 -2.61
N GLU A 429 -10.20 1.11 -3.71
CA GLU A 429 -11.57 0.74 -4.03
C GLU A 429 -11.64 0.14 -5.43
N PRO A 430 -12.54 -0.82 -5.66
CA PRO A 430 -12.75 -1.35 -6.99
C PRO A 430 -13.30 -0.27 -7.95
N PRO A 431 -12.98 -0.35 -9.25
CA PRO A 431 -13.40 0.61 -10.27
C PRO A 431 -14.92 0.76 -10.38
N GLU A 432 -15.68 -0.26 -9.98
CA GLU A 432 -17.14 -0.24 -9.91
C GLU A 432 -17.67 0.76 -8.86
N MET A 433 -16.92 0.96 -7.77
CA MET A 433 -17.27 1.90 -6.71
C MET A 433 -16.76 3.32 -6.97
N GLN A 434 -15.76 3.45 -7.81
CA GLN A 434 -15.17 4.74 -8.16
C GLN A 434 -15.93 5.42 -9.31
N ALA A 435 -15.79 6.74 -9.41
CA ALA A 435 -16.28 7.46 -10.57
C ALA A 435 -15.54 7.01 -11.85
N ARG A 436 -16.20 7.07 -13.02
CA ARG A 436 -15.64 6.62 -14.30
C ARG A 436 -14.28 7.23 -14.66
N TRP A 437 -13.98 8.44 -14.16
CA TRP A 437 -12.69 9.09 -14.30
C TRP A 437 -11.53 8.25 -13.75
N TYR A 438 -11.73 7.51 -12.66
CA TYR A 438 -10.68 6.71 -12.00
C TYR A 438 -10.28 5.43 -12.75
N ARG A 439 -10.88 5.17 -13.92
CA ARG A 439 -10.46 4.07 -14.80
C ARG A 439 -9.02 4.20 -15.30
N TYR A 440 -8.35 5.34 -15.10
CA TYR A 440 -6.89 5.43 -15.30
C TYR A 440 -6.12 4.46 -14.40
N ALA A 441 -6.75 3.97 -13.32
CA ALA A 441 -6.25 2.90 -12.45
C ALA A 441 -5.68 1.73 -13.24
N TYR A 442 -6.34 1.29 -14.31
CA TYR A 442 -5.88 0.16 -15.12
C TYR A 442 -4.47 0.31 -15.72
N GLY A 443 -3.98 1.55 -15.86
CA GLY A 443 -2.63 1.85 -16.35
C GLY A 443 -1.60 2.13 -15.25
N MET A 444 -2.00 2.15 -13.98
CA MET A 444 -1.12 2.51 -12.86
C MET A 444 -0.49 1.27 -12.23
N PRO A 445 0.81 1.32 -11.88
CA PRO A 445 1.52 0.20 -11.26
C PRO A 445 0.78 -0.41 -10.07
N LEU A 446 0.32 0.41 -9.11
CA LEU A 446 -0.27 -0.12 -7.87
C LEU A 446 -1.57 -0.90 -8.06
N TRP A 447 -2.33 -0.58 -9.11
CA TRP A 447 -3.54 -1.31 -9.48
C TRP A 447 -3.23 -2.68 -10.09
N LEU A 448 -2.18 -2.78 -10.92
CA LEU A 448 -1.84 -4.02 -11.64
C LEU A 448 -1.34 -5.14 -10.70
N PHE A 449 -0.96 -4.78 -9.47
CA PHE A 449 -0.28 -5.66 -8.53
C PHE A 449 -1.11 -5.98 -7.27
N LEU A 450 -2.40 -5.67 -7.29
CA LEU A 450 -3.44 -6.04 -6.31
C LEU A 450 -4.50 -6.89 -7.02
#